data_AF-W4PLB3-F1
#
_entry.id   AF-W4PLB3-F1
#
_cell.length_a   1.000
_cell.length_b   1.000
_cell.length_c   1.000
_cell.angle_alpha   90.00
_cell.angle_beta   90.00
_cell.angle_gamma   90.00
#
_symmetry.space_group_name_H-M   'P 1'
#
loop_
_entity.id
_entity.type
_entity.pdbx_description
1 polymer ?
#
loop_
_entity_poly.entity_id
_entity_poly.type
_entity_poly.pdbx_seq_one_letter_code
_entity_poly.pdbx_strand_id
1 'polypeptide(L)'
;MGLSKMGTKYIEHYEEEMGWVKKFMTRILDLGGDIKIENCNGQDIIKDPIKYLKTDLALQSEGLSVIYKYMDNLKDDPTTYEIFKDYLADEEEDFYWSQGQINLIEMIGKENWLTSQI
;
A
#
# COMPACT_ATOMS: atom_id res chain seq x y z
N MET A 1 2.74 -9.38 -22.90
CA MET A 1 4.18 -9.08 -23.12
C MET A 1 4.48 -7.76 -22.44
N GLY A 2 5.48 -7.72 -21.56
CA GLY A 2 5.76 -6.60 -20.65
C GLY A 2 6.15 -7.14 -19.27
N LEU A 3 6.28 -6.28 -18.26
CA LEU A 3 6.54 -6.68 -16.87
C LEU A 3 5.24 -7.21 -16.23
N SER A 4 4.71 -8.31 -16.75
CA SER A 4 3.34 -8.77 -16.47
C SER A 4 3.12 -9.11 -15.00
N LYS A 5 4.12 -9.70 -14.33
CA LYS A 5 4.04 -10.04 -12.90
C LYS A 5 3.93 -8.80 -12.02
N MET A 6 4.74 -7.78 -12.30
CA MET A 6 4.67 -6.50 -11.60
C MET A 6 3.31 -5.84 -11.85
N GLY A 7 2.83 -5.86 -13.10
CA GLY A 7 1.50 -5.36 -13.44
C GLY A 7 0.38 -6.06 -12.67
N THR A 8 0.40 -7.39 -12.60
CA THR A 8 -0.59 -8.17 -11.83
C THR A 8 -0.53 -7.82 -10.34
N LYS A 9 0.66 -7.78 -9.71
CA LYS A 9 0.80 -7.41 -8.29
C LYS A 9 0.16 -6.06 -7.99
N TYR A 10 0.38 -5.04 -8.82
CA TYR A 10 -0.18 -3.70 -8.57
C TYR A 10 -1.67 -3.58 -8.91
N ILE A 11 -2.20 -4.42 -9.81
CA ILE A 11 -3.65 -4.51 -10.03
C ILE A 11 -4.32 -5.17 -8.84
N GLU A 12 -3.79 -6.29 -8.35
CA GLU A 12 -4.29 -7.00 -7.17
C GLU A 12 -4.22 -6.12 -5.93
N HIS A 13 -3.10 -5.41 -5.71
CA HIS A 13 -2.93 -4.45 -4.62
C HIS A 13 -3.96 -3.31 -4.70
N TYR A 14 -4.25 -2.77 -5.89
CA TYR A 14 -5.33 -1.78 -6.05
C TYR A 14 -6.70 -2.32 -5.65
N GLU A 15 -7.03 -3.57 -6.01
CA GLU A 15 -8.30 -4.19 -5.66
C GLU A 15 -8.43 -4.41 -4.15
N GLU A 16 -7.35 -4.84 -3.50
CA GLU A 16 -7.23 -5.01 -2.05
C GLU A 16 -7.43 -3.67 -1.32
N GLU A 17 -6.73 -2.63 -1.77
CA GLU A 17 -6.83 -1.26 -1.23
C GLU A 17 -8.24 -0.67 -1.35
N MET A 18 -8.94 -0.91 -2.46
CA MET A 18 -10.34 -0.52 -2.60
C MET A 18 -11.25 -1.29 -1.64
N GLY A 19 -10.87 -2.51 -1.23
CA GLY A 19 -11.48 -3.26 -0.15
C GLY A 19 -11.32 -2.55 1.21
N TRP A 20 -10.12 -2.09 1.52
CA TRP A 20 -9.83 -1.31 2.73
C TRP A 20 -10.56 0.01 2.77
N VAL A 21 -10.55 0.77 1.66
CA VAL A 21 -11.32 2.02 1.53
C VAL A 21 -12.80 1.79 1.88
N LYS A 22 -13.40 0.72 1.35
CA LYS A 22 -14.79 0.37 1.67
C LYS A 22 -14.97 0.01 3.15
N LYS A 23 -14.05 -0.74 3.74
CA LYS A 23 -14.09 -1.13 5.17
C LYS A 23 -14.03 0.12 6.07
N PHE A 24 -13.14 1.06 5.78
CA PHE A 24 -13.03 2.32 6.53
C PHE A 24 -14.24 3.24 6.32
N MET A 25 -14.74 3.39 5.09
CA MET A 25 -15.96 4.16 4.85
C MET A 25 -17.15 3.60 5.64
N THR A 26 -17.30 2.29 5.65
CA THR A 26 -18.36 1.64 6.44
C THR A 26 -18.19 1.95 7.92
N ARG A 27 -16.96 1.83 8.45
CA ARG A 27 -16.70 2.09 9.87
C ARG A 27 -16.95 3.55 10.26
N ILE A 28 -16.60 4.51 9.41
CA ILE A 28 -16.88 5.93 9.66
C ILE A 28 -18.40 6.17 9.74
N LEU A 29 -19.19 5.56 8.84
CA LEU A 29 -20.65 5.65 8.86
C LEU A 29 -21.26 4.99 10.12
N ASP A 30 -20.74 3.83 10.55
CA ASP A 30 -21.19 3.16 11.79
C ASP A 30 -20.98 4.03 13.04
N LEU A 31 -19.94 4.87 13.02
CA LEU A 31 -19.63 5.83 14.08
C LEU A 31 -20.44 7.14 13.98
N GLY A 32 -21.33 7.25 12.98
CA GLY A 32 -22.16 8.43 12.73
C GLY A 32 -21.39 9.59 12.06
N GLY A 33 -20.24 9.32 11.46
CA GLY A 33 -19.46 10.29 10.70
C GLY A 33 -19.93 10.42 9.24
N ASP A 34 -19.50 11.50 8.59
CA ASP A 34 -19.76 11.74 7.17
C ASP A 34 -18.57 11.33 6.30
N ILE A 35 -18.84 10.68 5.17
CA ILE A 35 -17.83 10.37 4.16
C ILE A 35 -17.64 11.56 3.23
N LYS A 36 -16.38 11.97 3.06
CA LYS A 36 -15.98 12.97 2.07
C LYS A 36 -15.05 12.32 1.05
N ILE A 37 -15.53 12.18 -0.18
CA ILE A 37 -14.72 11.81 -1.34
C ILE A 37 -14.45 13.11 -2.10
N GLU A 38 -13.28 13.67 -1.89
CA GLU A 38 -12.83 14.90 -2.56
C GLU A 38 -11.84 14.56 -3.66
N ASN A 39 -11.65 15.50 -4.58
CA ASN A 39 -10.73 15.31 -5.68
C ASN A 39 -9.30 15.31 -5.14
N CYS A 40 -8.59 14.19 -5.24
CA CYS A 40 -7.17 14.13 -4.94
C CYS A 40 -6.38 14.79 -6.08
N ASN A 41 -5.33 15.54 -5.75
CA ASN A 41 -4.37 15.96 -6.76
C ASN A 41 -3.75 14.71 -7.39
N GLY A 42 -3.74 14.63 -8.72
CA GLY A 42 -3.08 13.54 -9.43
C GLY A 42 -1.59 13.50 -9.08
N GLN A 43 -1.02 12.29 -9.07
CA GLN A 43 0.42 12.10 -8.93
C GLN A 43 1.10 12.04 -10.30
N ASP A 44 2.39 12.35 -10.33
CA ASP A 44 3.21 12.22 -11.55
C ASP A 44 3.29 10.75 -11.99
N ILE A 45 3.12 10.51 -13.29
CA ILE A 45 3.25 9.17 -13.86
C ILE A 45 4.73 8.76 -13.92
N ILE A 46 5.09 7.76 -13.12
CA ILE A 46 6.44 7.19 -13.09
C ILE A 46 6.53 6.05 -14.11
N LYS A 47 7.44 6.18 -15.09
CA LYS A 47 7.58 5.22 -16.20
C LYS A 47 8.71 4.21 -16.01
N ASP A 48 9.71 4.52 -15.18
CA ASP A 48 10.78 3.56 -14.88
C ASP A 48 10.33 2.65 -13.72
N PRO A 49 10.30 1.32 -13.89
CA PRO A 49 9.76 0.40 -12.90
C PRO A 49 10.56 0.37 -11.59
N ILE A 50 11.87 0.65 -11.65
CA ILE A 50 12.71 0.68 -10.46
C ILE A 50 12.49 1.99 -9.69
N LYS A 51 12.34 3.10 -10.41
CA LYS A 51 11.92 4.37 -9.80
C LYS A 51 10.54 4.24 -9.16
N TYR A 52 9.60 3.52 -9.80
CA TYR A 52 8.28 3.29 -9.25
C TYR A 52 8.37 2.53 -7.93
N LEU A 53 9.03 1.36 -7.89
CA LEU A 53 9.24 0.59 -6.65
C LEU A 53 9.86 1.40 -5.51
N LYS A 54 10.87 2.23 -5.81
CA LYS A 54 11.52 3.08 -4.79
C LYS A 54 10.58 4.17 -4.27
N THR A 55 9.73 4.71 -5.14
CA THR A 55 8.77 5.74 -4.75
C THR A 55 7.64 5.12 -3.93
N ASP A 56 7.15 3.96 -4.36
CA ASP A 56 6.14 3.17 -3.67
C ASP A 56 6.61 2.77 -2.26
N LEU A 57 7.82 2.22 -2.13
CA LEU A 57 8.41 1.89 -0.83
C LEU A 57 8.50 3.10 0.12
N ALA A 58 8.82 4.28 -0.41
CA ALA A 58 8.86 5.50 0.40
C ALA A 58 7.45 5.91 0.88
N LEU A 59 6.45 5.83 0.00
CA LEU A 59 5.06 6.10 0.34
C LEU A 59 4.54 5.13 1.41
N GLN A 60 4.82 3.84 1.27
CA GLN A 60 4.44 2.83 2.25
C GLN A 60 5.12 3.07 3.61
N SER A 61 6.40 3.46 3.63
CA SER A 61 7.08 3.84 4.88
C SER A 61 6.40 5.01 5.58
N GLU A 62 5.93 6.02 4.83
CA GLU A 62 5.18 7.15 5.39
C GLU A 62 3.79 6.70 5.87
N GLY A 63 3.11 5.85 5.10
CA GLY A 63 1.81 5.27 5.43
C GLY A 63 1.84 4.48 6.74
N LEU A 64 2.80 3.56 6.90
CA LEU A 64 2.98 2.80 8.14
C LEU A 64 3.16 3.73 9.35
N SER A 65 3.98 4.77 9.25
CA SER A 65 4.17 5.73 10.35
C SER A 65 2.86 6.44 10.73
N VAL A 66 1.99 6.70 9.75
CA VAL A 66 0.68 7.32 9.99
C VAL A 66 -0.27 6.33 10.66
N ILE A 67 -0.31 5.07 10.21
CA ILE A 67 -1.15 4.01 10.79
C ILE A 67 -0.80 3.79 12.26
N TYR A 68 0.49 3.59 12.57
CA TYR A 68 0.96 3.43 13.97
C TYR A 68 0.52 4.58 14.86
N LYS A 69 0.67 5.83 14.38
CA LYS A 69 0.24 7.03 15.12
C LYS A 69 -1.27 7.05 15.39
N TYR A 70 -2.10 6.61 14.44
CA TYR A 70 -3.55 6.57 14.66
C TYR A 70 -3.95 5.47 15.64
N MET A 71 -3.32 4.30 15.56
CA MET A 71 -3.60 3.18 16.47
C MET A 71 -3.41 3.53 17.95
N ASP A 72 -2.44 4.39 18.29
CA ASP A 72 -2.23 4.90 19.66
C ASP A 72 -3.48 5.58 20.26
N ASN A 73 -4.36 6.10 19.41
CA ASN A 73 -5.56 6.83 19.82
C ASN A 73 -6.84 5.98 19.84
N LEU A 74 -6.75 4.68 19.51
CA LEU A 74 -7.90 3.79 19.35
C LEU A 74 -8.18 2.90 20.57
N LYS A 75 -7.53 3.14 21.71
CA LYS A 75 -7.66 2.33 22.93
C LYS A 75 -9.10 2.14 23.43
N ASP A 76 -9.95 3.15 23.21
CA ASP A 76 -11.36 3.16 23.65
C ASP A 76 -12.32 2.69 22.55
N ASP A 77 -11.81 2.36 21.36
CA ASP A 77 -12.56 1.80 20.23
C ASP A 77 -11.91 0.50 19.72
N PRO A 78 -12.08 -0.62 20.43
CA PRO A 78 -11.45 -1.90 20.09
C PRO A 78 -11.90 -2.44 18.72
N THR A 79 -13.10 -2.09 18.26
CA THR A 79 -13.58 -2.50 16.94
C THR A 79 -12.81 -1.80 15.82
N THR A 80 -12.62 -0.47 15.92
CA THR A 80 -11.79 0.25 14.95
C THR A 80 -10.32 -0.18 15.06
N TYR A 81 -9.83 -0.43 16.28
CA TYR A 81 -8.46 -0.92 16.49
C TYR A 81 -8.19 -2.22 15.74
N GLU A 82 -9.07 -3.22 15.82
CA GLU A 82 -8.87 -4.48 15.08
C GLU A 82 -8.92 -4.26 13.55
N ILE A 83 -9.76 -3.35 13.04
CA ILE A 83 -9.76 -2.98 11.61
C ILE A 83 -8.40 -2.41 11.20
N PHE A 84 -7.85 -1.48 11.99
CA PHE A 84 -6.53 -0.88 11.75
C PHE A 84 -5.40 -1.89 11.86
N LYS A 85 -5.51 -2.87 12.77
CA LYS A 85 -4.51 -3.92 12.94
C LYS A 85 -4.50 -4.90 11.77
N ASP A 86 -5.66 -5.29 11.25
CA ASP A 86 -5.71 -6.10 10.03
C ASP A 86 -5.12 -5.31 8.85
N TYR A 87 -5.45 -4.02 8.73
CA TYR A 87 -4.92 -3.14 7.68
C TYR A 87 -3.41 -2.95 7.80
N LEU A 88 -2.90 -2.75 9.02
CA LEU A 88 -1.47 -2.65 9.28
C LEU A 88 -0.71 -3.90 8.83
N ALA A 89 -1.25 -5.09 9.09
CA ALA A 89 -0.59 -6.33 8.70
C ALA A 89 -0.44 -6.46 7.17
N ASP A 90 -1.45 -5.99 6.43
CA ASP A 90 -1.48 -5.94 4.97
C ASP A 90 -0.43 -4.96 4.42
N GLU A 91 -0.44 -3.73 4.92
CA GLU A 91 0.52 -2.68 4.57
C GLU A 91 1.97 -3.06 4.91
N GLU A 92 2.18 -3.79 6.00
CA GLU A 92 3.50 -4.34 6.34
C GLU A 92 3.94 -5.43 5.35
N GLU A 93 3.03 -6.28 4.89
CA GLU A 93 3.33 -7.28 3.85
C GLU A 93 3.79 -6.59 2.56
N ASP A 94 3.07 -5.56 2.11
CA ASP A 94 3.46 -4.79 0.94
C ASP A 94 4.80 -4.08 1.12
N PHE A 95 5.05 -3.54 2.31
CA PHE A 95 6.29 -2.82 2.60
C PHE A 95 7.48 -3.76 2.50
N TYR A 96 7.37 -4.94 3.12
CA TYR A 96 8.42 -5.94 3.08
C TYR A 96 8.56 -6.56 1.69
N TRP A 97 7.49 -6.70 0.93
CA TRP A 97 7.56 -7.13 -0.46
C TRP A 97 8.37 -6.14 -1.31
N SER A 98 8.04 -4.84 -1.24
CA SER A 98 8.74 -3.77 -1.97
C SER A 98 10.21 -3.68 -1.57
N GLN A 99 10.51 -3.73 -0.27
CA GLN A 99 11.88 -3.78 0.24
C GLN A 99 12.62 -5.02 -0.27
N GLY A 100 11.95 -6.17 -0.30
CA GLY A 100 12.48 -7.42 -0.86
C GLY A 100 12.82 -7.30 -2.35
N GLN A 101 11.98 -6.64 -3.15
CA GLN A 101 12.27 -6.39 -4.57
C GLN A 101 13.51 -5.51 -4.75
N ILE A 102 13.64 -4.43 -3.97
CA ILE A 102 14.81 -3.55 -4.01
C ILE A 102 16.09 -4.33 -3.65
N ASN A 103 16.06 -5.12 -2.57
CA ASN A 103 17.19 -5.95 -2.18
C ASN A 103 17.54 -6.97 -3.27
N LEU A 104 16.54 -7.58 -3.89
CA LEU A 104 16.75 -8.52 -4.99
C LEU A 104 17.43 -7.85 -6.19
N ILE A 105 16.99 -6.64 -6.57
CA ILE A 105 17.62 -5.84 -7.63
C ILE A 105 19.11 -5.60 -7.32
N GLU A 106 19.45 -5.29 -6.07
CA GLU A 106 20.85 -5.09 -5.67
C GLU A 106 21.68 -6.38 -5.77
N MET A 107 21.08 -7.53 -5.45
CA MET A 107 21.76 -8.83 -5.48
C MET A 107 21.96 -9.37 -6.90
N ILE A 108 20.96 -9.24 -7.77
CA ILE A 108 20.97 -9.89 -9.10
C ILE A 108 21.14 -8.90 -10.27
N GLY A 109 21.06 -7.59 -10.03
CA GLY A 109 21.12 -6.56 -11.04
C GLY A 109 19.77 -6.27 -11.71
N LYS A 110 19.64 -5.06 -12.27
CA LYS A 110 18.40 -4.54 -12.87
C LYS A 110 17.88 -5.44 -13.99
N GLU A 111 18.73 -5.89 -14.89
CA GLU A 111 18.35 -6.62 -16.09
C GLU A 111 17.82 -8.03 -15.75
N ASN A 112 18.43 -8.69 -14.77
CA ASN A 112 17.98 -10.00 -14.30
C ASN A 112 16.65 -9.89 -13.56
N TRP A 113 16.49 -8.84 -12.73
CA TRP A 113 15.21 -8.57 -12.08
C TRP A 113 14.10 -8.23 -13.08
N LEU A 114 14.36 -7.37 -14.08
CA LEU A 114 13.38 -7.07 -15.13
C LEU A 114 12.95 -8.33 -15.87
N THR A 115 13.88 -9.25 -16.13
CA THR A 115 13.59 -10.54 -16.74
C THR A 115 12.71 -11.42 -15.85
N SER A 116 12.88 -11.39 -14.52
CA SER A 116 12.03 -12.14 -13.60
C SER A 116 10.59 -11.61 -13.53
N GLN A 117 10.35 -10.36 -13.95
CA GLN A 117 9.03 -9.72 -13.97
C GLN A 117 8.24 -9.94 -15.27
N ILE A 118 8.83 -10.58 -16.29
CA ILE A 118 8.16 -10.86 -17.57
C ILE A 118 7.02 -11.87 -17.39
#